data_AF-A0A2V9SM23-F1
#
_entry.id   AF-A0A2V9SM23-F1
#
_cell.length_a   1.000
_cell.length_b   1.000
_cell.length_c   1.000
_cell.angle_alpha   90.00
_cell.angle_beta   90.00
_cell.angle_gamma   90.00
#
_symmetry.space_group_name_H-M   'P 1'
#
loop_
_entity.id
_entity.type
_entity.pdbx_description
1 polymer ?
#
loop_
_entity_poly.entity_id
_entity_poly.type
_entity_poly.pdbx_seq_one_letter_code
_entity_poly.pdbx_strand_id
1 'polypeptide(L)' 'TEEFYQVSACSLEMKTLNRELRQWEKIYNTVRPHQALGYLTPLQFLQRGSSQRKE' A
#
# COMPACT_ATOMS: atom_id res chain seq x y z
N THR A 1 20.91 -9.43 3.32
CA THR A 1 19.87 -9.63 2.30
C THR A 1 19.94 -8.44 1.36
N GLU A 2 19.92 -8.64 0.05
CA GLU A 2 19.83 -7.53 -0.91
C GLU A 2 18.47 -6.86 -0.72
N GLU A 3 18.47 -5.61 -0.27
CA GLU A 3 17.26 -4.80 -0.27
C GLU A 3 16.95 -4.44 -1.73
N PHE A 4 15.83 -4.96 -2.25
CA PHE A 4 15.44 -4.73 -3.64
C PHE A 4 14.77 -3.35 -3.76
N TYR A 5 15.56 -2.31 -3.97
CA TYR A 5 15.05 -0.97 -4.28
C TYR A 5 14.74 -0.86 -5.78
N GLN A 6 13.46 -0.73 -6.13
CA GLN A 6 13.06 -0.44 -7.50
C GLN A 6 13.11 1.07 -7.75
N VAL A 7 14.10 1.52 -8.52
CA VAL A 7 14.13 2.89 -9.03
C VAL A 7 13.17 2.98 -10.22
N SER A 8 12.21 3.90 -10.15
CA SER A 8 11.27 4.18 -11.24
C SER A 8 11.43 5.62 -11.67
N ALA A 9 11.45 5.87 -12.98
CA ALA A 9 11.33 7.22 -13.50
C ALA A 9 9.95 7.79 -13.11
N CYS A 10 9.91 9.05 -12.69
CA CYS A 10 8.68 9.76 -12.37
C CYS A 10 8.70 11.16 -12.97
N SER A 11 7.53 11.77 -13.07
CA SER A 11 7.42 13.18 -13.47
C SER A 11 8.01 14.10 -12.40
N LEU A 12 8.76 15.12 -12.83
CA LEU A 12 9.19 16.23 -11.97
C LEU A 12 8.09 17.29 -11.78
N GLU A 13 7.02 17.24 -12.59
CA GLU A 13 5.85 18.11 -12.44
C GLU A 13 4.98 17.61 -11.29
N MET A 14 4.72 18.49 -10.32
CA MET A 14 4.08 18.15 -9.03
C MET A 14 2.67 17.59 -9.17
N LYS A 15 1.81 18.11 -10.05
CA LYS A 15 0.44 17.62 -10.21
C LYS A 15 0.43 16.20 -10.75
N THR A 16 1.32 15.89 -11.68
CA THR A 16 1.49 14.56 -12.27
C THR A 16 2.07 13.60 -11.25
N LEU A 17 3.13 14.00 -10.54
CA LEU A 17 3.72 13.19 -9.47
C LEU A 17 2.69 12.85 -8.38
N ASN A 18 1.90 13.84 -7.94
CA ASN A 18 0.84 13.62 -6.94
C ASN A 18 -0.20 12.60 -7.42
N ARG A 19 -0.61 12.65 -8.69
CA ARG A 19 -1.54 11.67 -9.26
C ARG A 19 -0.96 10.26 -9.26
N GLU A 20 0.31 10.12 -9.64
CA GLU A 20 1.03 8.84 -9.64
C GLU A 20 1.14 8.28 -8.22
N LEU A 21 1.51 9.11 -7.24
CA LEU A 21 1.61 8.71 -5.83
C LEU A 21 0.26 8.26 -5.27
N ARG A 22 -0.85 8.92 -5.61
CA ARG A 22 -2.20 8.49 -5.19
C ARG A 22 -2.60 7.15 -5.78
N GLN A 23 -2.23 6.89 -7.03
CA GLN A 23 -2.45 5.56 -7.63
C GLN A 23 -1.62 4.49 -6.91
N TRP A 24 -0.37 4.82 -6.56
CA TRP A 24 0.51 3.92 -5.81
C TRP A 24 -0.02 3.62 -4.41
N GLU A 25 -0.49 4.65 -3.69
CA GLU A 25 -1.15 4.53 -2.38
C GLU A 25 -2.34 3.56 -2.46
N LYS A 26 -3.18 3.68 -3.49
CA LYS A 26 -4.30 2.75 -3.70
C LYS A 26 -3.82 1.32 -3.88
N ILE A 27 -2.83 1.09 -4.75
CA ILE A 27 -2.29 -0.25 -5.01
C ILE A 27 -1.69 -0.86 -3.74
N TYR A 28 -0.88 -0.08 -3.01
CA TYR A 28 -0.26 -0.54 -1.77
C TYR A 28 -1.32 -0.95 -0.73
N ASN A 29 -2.31 -0.09 -0.51
CA ASN A 29 -3.30 -0.30 0.55
C ASN A 29 -4.36 -1.37 0.22
N THR A 30 -4.59 -1.68 -1.06
CA THR A 30 -5.75 -2.52 -1.47
C THR A 30 -5.39 -3.75 -2.29
N VAL A 31 -4.18 -3.82 -2.85
CA VAL A 31 -3.77 -4.93 -3.73
C VAL A 31 -2.58 -5.70 -3.15
N ARG A 32 -1.60 -5.03 -2.54
CA ARG A 32 -0.35 -5.68 -2.08
C ARG A 32 -0.51 -6.30 -0.68
N PRO A 33 -0.39 -7.63 -0.54
CA PRO A 33 -0.37 -8.26 0.77
C PRO A 33 0.97 -8.04 1.48
N HIS A 34 0.93 -7.93 2.79
CA HIS A 34 2.13 -7.76 3.62
C HIS A 34 2.31 -8.95 4.56
N GLN A 35 3.51 -9.53 4.57
CA GLN A 35 3.84 -10.65 5.45
C GLN A 35 3.63 -10.30 6.94
N ALA A 36 3.99 -9.09 7.35
CA ALA A 36 3.78 -8.59 8.71
C ALA A 36 2.28 -8.49 9.11
N LEU A 37 1.38 -8.40 8.12
CA LEU A 37 -0.07 -8.37 8.33
C LEU A 37 -0.71 -9.76 8.13
N GLY A 38 0.09 -10.83 8.12
CA GLY A 38 -0.39 -12.19 7.88
C GLY A 38 -0.85 -12.41 6.44
N TYR A 39 -0.14 -11.83 5.47
CA TYR A 39 -0.49 -11.85 4.04
C TYR A 39 -1.85 -11.22 3.72
N LEU A 40 -2.27 -10.23 4.54
CA LEU A 40 -3.39 -9.35 4.25
C LEU A 40 -2.91 -8.04 3.64
N THR A 41 -3.76 -7.40 2.84
CA THR A 41 -3.58 -5.98 2.50
C THR A 41 -3.90 -5.11 3.72
N PRO A 42 -3.38 -3.86 3.78
CA PRO A 42 -3.71 -2.94 4.87
C PRO A 42 -5.22 -2.76 5.07
N LEU A 43 -5.99 -2.65 3.97
CA LEU A 43 -7.45 -2.55 4.04
C LEU A 43 -8.09 -3.80 4.68
N GLN A 44 -7.69 -4.99 4.24
CA GLN A 44 -8.22 -6.25 4.78
C GLN A 44 -7.89 -6.41 6.27
N PHE A 45 -6.68 -6.04 6.68
CA PHE A 45 -6.26 -6.09 8.08
C PHE A 45 -7.14 -5.19 8.97
N LEU A 46 -7.40 -3.95 8.54
CA LEU A 46 -8.26 -3.02 9.25
C LEU A 46 -9.71 -3.52 9.34
N GLN A 47 -10.23 -4.12 8.26
CA GLN A 47 -11.57 -4.71 8.22
C GLN A 47 -11.69 -5.93 9.16
N ARG A 48 -10.63 -6.72 9.32
CA ARG A 48 -10.62 -7.86 10.23
C ARG A 48 -10.56 -7.42 11.70
N GLY A 49 -9.72 -6.45 12.03
CA GLY A 49 -9.60 -5.90 13.39
C GLY A 49 -10.83 -5.11 13.85
N SER A 50 -11.59 -4.51 12.94
CA SER A 50 -12.88 -3.88 13.27
C SER A 50 -13.98 -4.90 13.57
N SER A 51 -13.89 -6.11 13.01
CA SER A 51 -14.85 -7.20 13.28
C SER A 51 -14.65 -7.84 14.65
N GLN A 52 -13.41 -7.85 15.17
CA GLN A 52 -13.07 -8.44 16.48
C GLN A 52 -13.38 -7.53 17.68
N ARG A 53 -13.57 -6.22 17.46
CA ARG A 53 -13.90 -5.23 18.51
C ARG A 53 -15.39 -4.98 18.68
N LYS A 54 -16.25 -5.80 18.06
CA LYS A 54 -17.72 -5.70 18.14
C LYS A 54 -18.36 -6.75 19.07
N GLU A 55 -17.61 -7.30 20.01
CA GLU A 55 -18.10 -8.12 21.13
C GLU A 55 -17.92 -7.37 22.46
#